data_AF-A0A937YZW6-F1
#
_entry.id   AF-A0A937YZW6-F1
#
_cell.length_a   1.000
_cell.length_b   1.000
_cell.length_c   1.000
_cell.angle_alpha   90.00
_cell.angle_beta   90.00
_cell.angle_gamma   90.00
#
_symmetry.space_group_name_H-M   'P 1'
#
loop_
_entity.id
_entity.type
_entity.pdbx_description
1 polymer ?
#
loop_
_entity_poly.entity_id
_entity_poly.type
_entity_poly.pdbx_seq_one_letter_code
_entity_poly.pdbx_strand_id
1 'polypeptide(L)'
;MTGSPGDSGVYLFTFDVPREVVVTVGALGAVRLTPGRYGYAGSARRGLAARLARHARRRKPRRWHIDYLAEVAWPVGALTWPWREGRECRLARAVVAIG
;
A
#
# COMPACT_ATOMS: atom_id res chain seq x y z
N MET A 1 -10.91 -15.69 -16.12
CA MET A 1 -9.71 -15.73 -15.26
C MET A 1 -10.17 -15.81 -13.81
N THR A 2 -10.32 -17.02 -13.31
CA THR A 2 -10.75 -17.33 -11.94
C THR A 2 -9.54 -17.19 -11.01
N GLY A 3 -9.64 -16.35 -9.98
CA GLY A 3 -8.59 -16.20 -8.98
C GLY A 3 -8.42 -17.49 -8.18
N SER A 4 -7.17 -17.87 -7.89
CA SER A 4 -6.85 -19.06 -7.09
C SER A 4 -7.41 -18.93 -5.67
N PRO A 5 -7.89 -20.02 -5.02
CA PRO A 5 -8.23 -20.02 -3.61
C PRO A 5 -7.04 -19.46 -2.81
N GLY A 6 -7.24 -18.33 -2.13
CA GLY A 6 -6.17 -17.64 -1.39
C GLY A 6 -5.67 -16.33 -1.98
N ASP A 7 -6.12 -15.90 -3.16
CA ASP A 7 -5.78 -14.58 -3.74
C ASP A 7 -6.60 -13.43 -3.12
N SER A 8 -6.71 -13.43 -1.79
CA SER A 8 -7.39 -12.40 -0.98
C SER A 8 -6.67 -12.24 0.35
N GLY A 9 -6.61 -11.01 0.86
CA GLY A 9 -5.88 -10.73 2.08
C GLY A 9 -5.84 -9.27 2.48
N VAL A 10 -5.21 -9.05 3.63
CA VAL A 10 -4.72 -7.74 4.04
C VAL A 10 -3.22 -7.70 3.83
N TYR A 11 -2.67 -6.54 3.58
CA TYR A 11 -1.25 -6.37 3.32
C TYR A 11 -0.73 -5.06 3.90
N LEU A 12 0.57 -5.08 4.19
CA LEU A 12 1.38 -3.89 4.41
C LEU A 12 2.36 -3.78 3.25
N PHE A 13 2.15 -2.81 2.37
CA PHE A 13 3.05 -2.54 1.25
C PHE A 13 4.10 -1.52 1.68
N THR A 14 5.37 -1.86 1.62
CA THR A 14 6.46 -1.01 2.09
C THR A 14 7.19 -0.34 0.94
N PHE A 15 7.56 0.92 1.12
CA PHE A 15 8.30 1.70 0.14
C PHE A 15 9.28 2.66 0.81
N ASP A 16 10.37 2.94 0.12
CA ASP A 16 11.39 3.88 0.56
C ASP A 16 11.24 5.22 -0.17
N VAL A 17 11.34 6.30 0.58
CA VAL A 17 11.40 7.68 0.09
C VAL A 17 12.84 8.16 0.31
N PRO A 18 13.64 8.43 -0.73
CA PRO A 18 15.07 8.71 -0.56
C PRO A 18 15.37 10.17 -0.24
N ARG A 19 14.40 11.07 -0.43
CA ARG A 19 14.55 12.51 -0.20
C ARG A 19 13.24 13.12 0.24
N GLU A 20 13.31 14.25 0.93
CA GLU A 20 12.11 14.99 1.29
C GLU A 20 11.33 15.40 0.03
N VAL A 21 10.01 15.23 0.07
CA VAL A 21 9.12 15.58 -1.03
C VAL A 21 7.74 15.94 -0.52
N VAL A 22 7.08 16.88 -1.20
CA VAL A 22 5.66 17.17 -1.01
C VAL A 22 4.88 16.62 -2.20
N VAL A 23 3.91 15.76 -1.93
CA VAL A 23 3.05 15.15 -2.96
C VAL A 23 1.60 15.52 -2.68
N THR A 24 0.88 15.96 -3.71
CA THR A 24 -0.57 16.16 -3.61
C THR A 24 -1.30 14.83 -3.80
N VAL A 25 -1.91 14.31 -2.74
CA VAL A 25 -2.54 12.99 -2.67
C VAL A 25 -4.06 13.11 -2.65
N GLY A 26 -4.68 13.28 -3.82
CA GLY A 26 -6.14 13.32 -3.96
C GLY A 26 -6.81 14.25 -2.95
N ALA A 27 -7.80 13.74 -2.21
CA ALA A 27 -8.52 14.50 -1.19
C ALA A 27 -7.71 14.79 0.09
N LEU A 28 -6.58 14.11 0.32
CA LEU A 28 -5.69 14.42 1.45
C LEU A 28 -4.88 15.72 1.24
N GLY A 29 -4.89 16.27 0.02
CA GLY A 29 -4.13 17.47 -0.31
C GLY A 29 -2.61 17.22 -0.27
N ALA A 30 -1.85 18.25 0.10
CA ALA A 30 -0.40 18.18 0.13
C ALA A 30 0.11 17.37 1.34
N VAL A 31 0.82 16.29 1.08
CA VAL A 31 1.46 15.44 2.09
C VAL A 31 2.96 15.60 1.98
N ARG A 32 3.61 15.96 3.09
CA ARG A 32 5.07 16.01 3.19
C ARG A 32 5.59 14.66 3.64
N LEU A 33 6.56 14.12 2.90
CA LEU A 33 7.26 12.88 3.22
C LEU A 33 8.74 13.21 3.41
N THR A 34 9.28 12.90 4.59
CA THR A 34 10.73 12.96 4.85
C THR A 34 11.42 11.70 4.32
N PRO A 35 12.75 11.70 4.14
CA PRO A 35 13.46 10.48 3.77
C PRO A 35 13.23 9.36 4.78
N GLY A 36 12.96 8.14 4.32
CA GLY A 36 12.70 7.00 5.20
C GLY A 36 11.86 5.89 4.57
N ARG A 37 11.57 4.86 5.38
CA ARG A 37 10.72 3.73 5.02
C ARG A 37 9.30 3.95 5.50
N TYR A 38 8.34 3.70 4.63
CA TYR A 38 6.91 3.88 4.89
C TYR A 38 6.14 2.60 4.60
N GLY A 39 5.01 2.45 5.27
CA GLY A 39 4.07 1.35 5.08
C GLY A 39 2.69 1.85 4.67
N TYR A 40 2.09 1.20 3.67
CA TYR A 40 0.69 1.40 3.29
C TYR A 40 -0.11 0.13 3.60
N ALA A 41 -1.05 0.25 4.53
CA ALA A 41 -1.97 -0.82 4.85
C ALA A 41 -3.15 -0.85 3.87
N GLY A 42 -3.51 -2.04 3.39
CA GLY A 42 -4.67 -2.21 2.54
C GLY A 42 -5.21 -3.63 2.53
N SER A 43 -6.33 -3.83 1.85
CA SER A 43 -6.97 -5.13 1.70
C SER A 43 -7.36 -5.41 0.24
N ALA A 44 -7.53 -6.70 -0.05
CA ALA A 44 -8.03 -7.23 -1.30
C ALA A 44 -8.94 -8.42 -0.99
N ARG A 45 -10.25 -8.27 -1.20
CA ARG A 45 -11.21 -9.38 -1.10
C ARG A 45 -11.04 -10.42 -2.22
N ARG A 46 -10.40 -10.01 -3.32
CA ARG A 46 -9.99 -10.83 -4.47
C ARG A 46 -8.86 -10.09 -5.20
N GLY A 47 -7.99 -10.79 -5.91
CA GLY A 47 -6.95 -10.15 -6.72
C GLY A 47 -5.83 -9.53 -5.89
N LEU A 48 -5.42 -10.15 -4.78
CA LEU A 48 -4.35 -9.63 -3.92
C LEU A 48 -3.05 -9.45 -4.71
N ALA A 49 -2.62 -10.46 -5.45
CA ALA A 49 -1.40 -10.40 -6.26
C ALA A 49 -1.47 -9.25 -7.29
N ALA A 50 -2.60 -9.13 -7.99
CA ALA A 50 -2.82 -8.06 -8.95
C ALA A 50 -2.82 -6.67 -8.30
N ARG A 51 -3.33 -6.55 -7.07
CA ARG A 51 -3.33 -5.29 -6.31
C ARG A 51 -1.92 -4.91 -5.87
N LEU A 52 -1.12 -5.86 -5.38
CA LEU A 52 0.28 -5.62 -5.02
C LEU A 52 1.13 -5.24 -6.24
N ALA A 53 0.97 -5.99 -7.35
CA ALA A 53 1.66 -5.70 -8.61
C ALA A 53 1.30 -4.30 -9.13
N ARG A 54 0.04 -3.90 -8.99
CA ARG A 54 -0.36 -2.54 -9.32
C ARG A 54 0.38 -1.53 -8.45
N HIS A 55 0.44 -1.69 -7.13
CA HIS A 55 1.12 -0.74 -6.23
C HIS A 55 2.60 -0.58 -6.58
N ALA A 56 3.27 -1.65 -6.97
CA ALA A 56 4.66 -1.61 -7.43
C ALA A 56 4.87 -0.89 -8.78
N ARG A 57 3.86 -0.81 -9.64
CA ARG A 57 3.98 -0.19 -10.97
C ARG A 57 4.24 1.32 -10.85
N ARG A 58 5.16 1.89 -11.63
CA ARG A 58 5.46 3.34 -11.56
C ARG A 58 4.40 4.21 -12.25
N ARG A 59 4.11 3.91 -13.53
CA ARG A 59 3.15 4.66 -14.34
C ARG A 59 1.80 3.93 -14.41
N LYS A 60 0.76 4.54 -13.85
CA LYS A 60 -0.63 4.02 -13.86
C LYS A 60 -1.62 5.16 -13.56
N PRO A 61 -2.90 5.03 -13.95
CA PRO A 61 -3.95 5.94 -13.48
C PRO A 61 -4.02 5.90 -11.95
N ARG A 62 -4.14 7.04 -11.28
CA ARG A 62 -4.18 7.10 -9.81
C ARG A 62 -5.58 6.73 -9.31
N ARG A 63 -5.68 5.75 -8.39
CA ARG A 63 -6.96 5.31 -7.80
C ARG A 63 -6.90 5.24 -6.27
N TRP A 64 -5.75 4.90 -5.71
CA TRP A 64 -5.52 4.85 -4.25
C TRP A 64 -4.45 5.85 -3.84
N HIS A 65 -4.40 6.25 -2.56
CA HIS A 65 -3.39 7.20 -2.06
C HIS A 65 -1.96 6.76 -2.38
N ILE A 66 -1.64 5.47 -2.23
CA ILE A 66 -0.33 4.93 -2.62
C ILE A 66 0.00 5.09 -4.11
N ASP A 67 -0.99 5.16 -5.01
CA ASP A 67 -0.73 5.37 -6.44
C ASP A 67 -0.12 6.75 -6.72
N TYR A 68 -0.37 7.75 -5.86
CA TYR A 68 0.24 9.08 -5.97
C TYR A 68 1.72 9.08 -5.57
N LEU A 69 2.14 8.10 -4.77
CA LEU A 69 3.51 8.00 -4.27
C LEU A 69 4.43 7.25 -5.24
N ALA A 70 3.89 6.53 -6.22
CA ALA A 70 4.64 5.64 -7.11
C ALA A 70 5.77 6.32 -7.90
N GLU A 71 5.70 7.64 -8.11
CA GLU A 71 6.75 8.39 -8.82
C GLU A 71 7.92 8.79 -7.92
N VAL A 72 7.67 8.95 -6.62
CA VAL A 72 8.62 9.50 -5.62
C VAL A 72 9.08 8.47 -4.59
N ALA A 73 8.45 7.30 -4.56
CA ALA A 73 8.73 6.21 -3.65
C ALA A 73 9.13 4.95 -4.41
N TRP A 74 10.04 4.18 -3.82
CA TRP A 74 10.54 2.94 -4.38
C TRP A 74 9.94 1.74 -3.63
N PRO A 75 9.23 0.84 -4.32
CA PRO A 75 8.72 -0.39 -3.70
C PRO A 75 9.84 -1.22 -3.09
N VAL A 76 9.65 -1.66 -1.85
CA VAL A 76 10.55 -2.59 -1.16
C VAL A 76 9.97 -4.00 -1.13
N GLY A 77 8.65 -4.11 -0.89
CA GLY A 77 7.98 -5.39 -0.77
C GLY A 77 6.60 -5.27 -0.13
N ALA A 78 6.03 -6.41 0.22
CA ALA A 78 4.78 -6.46 0.95
C ALA A 78 4.73 -7.65 1.89
N LEU A 79 4.22 -7.42 3.10
CA LEU A 79 3.79 -8.48 4.01
C LEU A 79 2.30 -8.72 3.77
N THR A 80 1.89 -9.99 3.72
CA THR A 80 0.51 -10.37 3.42
C THR A 80 -0.03 -11.32 4.47
N TRP A 81 -1.33 -11.20 4.74
CA TRP A 81 -2.07 -12.12 5.59
C TRP A 81 -3.37 -12.51 4.90
N PRO A 82 -3.77 -13.79 4.92
CA PRO A 82 -5.00 -14.25 4.28
C PRO A 82 -6.23 -13.51 4.82
N TRP A 83 -7.21 -13.26 3.96
CA TRP A 83 -8.45 -12.62 4.38
C TRP A 83 -9.19 -13.54 5.37
N ARG A 84 -9.55 -13.00 6.53
CA ARG A 84 -10.51 -13.61 7.46
C ARG A 84 -11.40 -12.49 7.99
N GLU A 85 -12.64 -12.84 8.30
CA GLU A 85 -13.59 -11.93 8.92
C GLU A 85 -12.97 -11.31 10.19
N GLY A 86 -13.04 -9.98 10.32
CA GLY A 86 -12.53 -9.25 11.49
C GLY A 86 -10.99 -9.03 11.59
N ARG A 87 -10.17 -9.33 10.57
CA ARG A 87 -8.70 -9.05 10.61
C ARG A 87 -8.28 -7.66 10.12
N GLU A 88 -9.05 -7.01 9.25
CA GLU A 88 -8.71 -5.69 8.69
C GLU A 88 -8.52 -4.61 9.77
N CYS A 89 -9.39 -4.60 10.79
CA CYS A 89 -9.31 -3.67 11.91
C CYS A 89 -8.09 -3.87 12.83
N ARG A 90 -7.48 -5.06 12.87
CA ARG A 90 -6.30 -5.33 13.72
C ARG A 90 -5.00 -4.92 13.05
N LEU A 91 -4.88 -5.13 11.73
CA LEU A 91 -3.67 -4.75 11.00
C LEU A 91 -3.51 -3.23 10.90
N ALA A 92 -4.61 -2.50 10.64
CA ALA A 92 -4.58 -1.04 10.61
C ALA A 92 -4.16 -0.44 11.97
N ARG A 93 -4.59 -1.04 13.09
CA ARG A 93 -4.16 -0.64 14.44
C ARG A 93 -2.72 -0.99 14.76
N ALA A 94 -2.24 -2.15 14.29
CA ALA A 94 -0.87 -2.60 14.55
C ALA A 94 0.19 -1.77 13.80
N VAL A 95 -0.11 -1.27 12.60
CA VAL A 95 0.83 -0.46 11.80
C VAL A 95 1.06 0.93 12.41
N VAL A 96 0.08 1.47 13.16
CA VAL A 96 0.25 2.75 13.89
C VAL A 96 1.21 2.61 15.07
N ALA A 97 1.46 1.39 15.58
CA ALA A 97 2.27 1.15 16.77
C ALA A 97 3.78 0.93 16.51
N ILE A 98 4.24 0.99 15.25
CA ILE A 98 5.66 0.87 14.87
C ILE A 98 6.18 2.24 14.37
N GLY A 99 5.73 3.31 15.04
CA GLY A 99 6.20 4.67 14.87
C GLY A 99 6.88 5.15 16.14
#